data_AF-E0UQ24-F1
#
_entry.id   AF-E0UQ24-F1
#
_cell.length_a   1.000
_cell.length_b   1.000
_cell.length_c   1.000
_cell.angle_alpha   90.00
_cell.angle_beta   90.00
_cell.angle_gamma   90.00
#
_symmetry.space_group_name_H-M   'P 1'
#
loop_
_entity.id
_entity.type
_entity.pdbx_description
1 polymer ?
#
loop_
_entity_poly.entity_id
_entity_poly.type
_entity_poly.pdbx_seq_one_letter_code
_entity_poly.pdbx_strand_id
1 'polypeptide(L)'
;MSIKILLLEDDLLFGETLVDLLEEEGHDVVHFPNGQDALDATYDNKFDIYLLDINVPLIDGISLLGDLRGAEDNTPAIFLTSHKEKEMLQRGFVSGCDDFLTKPFDNTELLLRMQALMKRSKAKEAECVGQLCHDKVHKCIYYNEEVLELSKKEYELLVLLLNHSNSPVPKELIYDELWTSSEGGGSDGAIRVYINRLKQLLPTMSIENIRGIGYKLVS
;
A
#
# COMPACT_ATOMS: atom_id res chain seq x y z
N MET A 1 -3.39 13.48 -0.87
CA MET A 1 -4.39 12.47 -0.48
C MET A 1 -4.36 12.49 1.04
N SER A 2 -5.47 12.81 1.71
CA SER A 2 -5.50 12.85 3.17
C SER A 2 -5.46 11.41 3.68
N ILE A 3 -4.59 11.15 4.67
CA ILE A 3 -4.38 9.84 5.31
C ILE A 3 -5.10 9.89 6.64
N LYS A 4 -5.89 8.87 6.97
CA LYS A 4 -6.60 8.77 8.25
C LYS A 4 -5.75 7.99 9.27
N ILE A 5 -5.36 8.66 10.35
CA ILE A 5 -4.42 8.16 11.34
C ILE A 5 -5.17 7.89 12.64
N LEU A 6 -4.98 6.71 13.23
CA LEU A 6 -5.32 6.47 14.64
C LEU A 6 -4.09 6.78 15.47
N LEU A 7 -4.22 7.74 16.39
CA LEU A 7 -3.19 8.06 17.37
C LEU A 7 -3.64 7.59 18.76
N LEU A 8 -2.91 6.68 19.37
CA LEU A 8 -3.14 6.22 20.74
C LEU A 8 -2.03 6.77 21.65
N GLU A 9 -2.39 7.70 22.53
CA GLU A 9 -1.46 8.41 23.41
C GLU A 9 -2.19 8.94 24.64
N ASP A 10 -1.79 8.55 25.85
CA ASP A 10 -2.44 8.97 27.09
C ASP A 10 -1.95 10.33 27.62
N ASP A 11 -0.74 10.77 27.26
CA ASP A 11 -0.30 12.15 27.50
C ASP A 11 -1.00 13.11 26.53
N LEU A 12 -2.04 13.78 27.02
CA LEU A 12 -2.85 14.71 26.22
C LEU A 12 -2.05 15.84 25.59
N LEU A 13 -1.04 16.39 26.27
CA LEU A 13 -0.27 17.51 25.75
C LEU A 13 0.62 17.05 24.59
N PHE A 14 1.25 15.89 24.76
CA PHE A 14 2.05 15.30 23.70
C PHE A 14 1.17 14.84 22.53
N GLY A 15 0.01 14.25 22.83
CA GLY A 15 -1.01 13.86 21.84
C GLY A 15 -1.48 15.05 20.99
N GLU A 16 -1.88 16.16 21.62
CA GLU A 16 -2.27 17.40 20.93
C GLU A 16 -1.14 17.92 20.03
N THR A 17 0.11 17.90 20.51
CA THR A 17 1.28 18.33 19.72
C THR A 17 1.47 17.46 18.47
N LEU A 18 1.25 16.15 18.57
CA LEU A 18 1.32 15.23 17.43
C LEU A 18 0.15 15.40 16.47
N VAL A 19 -1.06 15.65 16.99
CA VAL A 19 -2.24 15.97 16.16
C VAL A 19 -1.96 17.19 15.31
N ASP A 20 -1.55 18.31 15.93
CA ASP A 20 -1.24 19.55 15.22
C ASP A 20 -0.20 19.33 14.11
N LEU A 21 0.90 18.63 14.41
CA LEU A 21 1.95 18.29 13.45
C LEU A 21 1.41 17.50 12.24
N LEU A 22 0.60 16.48 12.50
CA LEU A 22 0.11 15.57 11.46
C LEU A 22 -1.00 16.21 10.62
N GLU A 23 -1.85 17.05 11.23
CA GLU A 23 -2.85 17.85 10.53
C GLU A 23 -2.21 18.94 9.65
N GLU A 24 -1.11 19.56 10.10
CA GLU A 24 -0.31 20.51 9.29
C GLU A 24 0.25 19.84 8.00
N GLU A 25 0.60 18.55 8.08
CA GLU A 25 1.01 17.74 6.93
C GLU A 25 -0.18 17.24 6.07
N GLY A 26 -1.42 17.64 6.43
CA GLY A 26 -2.64 17.38 5.67
C GLY A 26 -3.26 16.00 5.92
N HIS A 27 -2.98 15.38 7.07
CA HIS A 27 -3.58 14.11 7.50
C HIS A 27 -4.83 14.35 8.36
N ASP A 28 -5.73 13.36 8.40
CA ASP A 28 -6.90 13.31 9.29
C ASP A 28 -6.53 12.46 10.51
N VAL A 29 -6.51 13.04 11.71
CA VAL A 29 -6.01 12.37 12.91
C VAL A 29 -7.15 12.16 13.89
N VAL A 30 -7.33 10.91 14.33
CA VAL A 30 -8.26 10.57 15.40
C VAL A 30 -7.45 10.10 16.61
N HIS A 31 -7.44 10.93 17.65
CA HIS A 31 -6.68 10.71 18.88
C HIS A 31 -7.51 10.04 19.96
N PHE A 32 -6.91 9.05 20.64
CA PHE A 32 -7.49 8.32 21.75
C PHE A 32 -6.52 8.26 22.94
N PRO A 33 -6.97 8.54 24.17
CA PRO A 33 -6.14 8.47 25.37
C PRO A 33 -6.10 7.09 26.04
N ASN A 34 -6.83 6.09 25.51
CA ASN A 34 -6.85 4.73 26.04
C ASN A 34 -7.12 3.71 24.93
N GLY A 35 -6.65 2.47 25.14
CA GLY A 35 -6.72 1.45 24.10
C GLY A 35 -8.12 0.90 23.85
N GLN A 36 -9.05 0.97 24.81
CA GLN A 36 -10.41 0.48 24.61
C GLN A 36 -11.15 1.35 23.59
N ASP A 37 -11.13 2.67 23.76
CA ASP A 37 -11.80 3.60 22.84
C ASP A 37 -11.16 3.54 21.44
N ALA A 38 -9.82 3.37 21.38
CA ALA A 38 -9.10 3.15 20.13
C ALA A 38 -9.57 1.87 19.42
N LEU A 39 -9.66 0.75 20.14
CA LEU A 39 -10.15 -0.52 19.58
C LEU A 39 -11.59 -0.37 19.09
N ASP A 40 -12.46 0.24 19.90
CA ASP A 40 -13.87 0.44 19.56
C ASP A 40 -14.03 1.25 18.26
N ALA A 41 -13.18 2.27 18.06
CA ALA A 41 -13.19 3.09 16.86
C ALA A 41 -12.85 2.31 15.57
N THR A 42 -12.05 1.24 15.67
CA THR A 42 -11.68 0.41 14.51
C THR A 42 -12.83 -0.45 13.96
N TYR A 43 -13.91 -0.66 14.74
CA TYR A 43 -15.09 -1.39 14.24
C TYR A 43 -15.85 -0.59 13.18
N ASP A 44 -15.98 0.72 13.38
CA ASP A 44 -16.78 1.61 12.52
C ASP A 44 -15.93 2.44 11.55
N ASN A 45 -14.60 2.48 11.74
CA ASN A 45 -13.69 3.28 10.95
C ASN A 45 -12.56 2.43 10.37
N LYS A 46 -12.14 2.78 9.15
CA LYS A 46 -10.88 2.32 8.58
C LYS A 46 -9.83 3.42 8.73
N PHE A 47 -8.64 3.02 9.14
CA PHE A 47 -7.47 3.86 9.24
C PHE A 47 -6.41 3.38 8.26
N ASP A 48 -5.57 4.29 7.84
CA ASP A 48 -4.46 4.03 6.92
C ASP A 48 -3.17 3.65 7.67
N ILE A 49 -3.02 4.10 8.92
CA ILE A 49 -1.87 3.82 9.78
C ILE A 49 -2.22 3.97 11.26
N TYR A 50 -1.59 3.15 12.10
CA TYR A 50 -1.67 3.19 13.55
C TYR A 50 -0.39 3.76 14.16
N LEU A 51 -0.52 4.80 14.99
CA LEU A 51 0.54 5.32 15.85
C LEU A 51 0.16 5.01 17.29
N LEU A 52 0.88 4.09 17.92
CA LEU A 52 0.46 3.50 19.19
C LEU A 52 1.51 3.72 20.28
N ASP A 53 1.17 4.42 21.37
CA ASP A 53 1.90 4.23 22.62
C ASP A 53 1.58 2.84 23.19
N ILE A 54 2.61 2.22 23.73
CA ILE A 54 2.51 0.95 24.44
C ILE A 54 1.83 1.16 25.80
N ASN A 55 2.21 2.19 26.57
CA ASN A 55 1.80 2.33 27.97
C ASN A 55 0.58 3.24 28.12
N VAL A 56 -0.58 2.76 27.69
CA VAL A 56 -1.84 3.49 27.86
C VAL A 56 -2.80 2.75 28.81
N PRO A 57 -3.78 3.43 29.40
CA PRO A 57 -4.80 2.79 30.23
C PRO A 57 -5.66 1.78 29.46
N LEU A 58 -6.28 0.89 30.25
CA LEU A 58 -7.23 -0.15 29.82
C LEU A 58 -6.59 -1.26 28.99
N ILE A 59 -6.37 -1.02 27.69
CA ILE A 59 -5.71 -1.97 26.78
C ILE A 59 -4.39 -1.34 26.35
N ASP A 60 -3.28 -2.01 26.65
CA ASP A 60 -1.96 -1.55 26.22
C ASP A 60 -1.78 -1.69 24.70
N GLY A 61 -0.91 -0.86 24.10
CA GLY A 61 -0.73 -0.80 22.65
C GLY A 61 -0.29 -2.13 22.01
N ILE A 62 0.45 -2.99 22.75
CA ILE A 62 0.87 -4.30 22.24
C ILE A 62 -0.33 -5.24 22.18
N SER A 63 -1.14 -5.29 23.25
CA SER A 63 -2.36 -6.10 23.29
C SER A 63 -3.37 -5.64 22.23
N LEU A 64 -3.59 -4.33 22.10
CA LEU A 64 -4.44 -3.74 21.07
C LEU A 64 -4.03 -4.19 19.66
N LEU A 65 -2.74 -4.07 19.33
CA LEU A 65 -2.25 -4.49 18.02
C LEU A 65 -2.42 -6.01 17.80
N GLY A 66 -2.19 -6.81 18.86
CA GLY A 66 -2.42 -8.25 18.82
C GLY A 66 -3.86 -8.62 18.47
N ASP A 67 -4.84 -7.95 19.09
CA ASP A 67 -6.27 -8.15 18.82
C ASP A 67 -6.64 -7.74 17.39
N LEU A 68 -6.12 -6.60 16.91
CA LEU A 68 -6.32 -6.13 15.53
C LEU A 68 -5.77 -7.14 14.52
N ARG A 69 -4.56 -7.67 14.72
CA ARG A 69 -3.97 -8.70 13.86
C ARG A 69 -4.77 -10.01 13.91
N GLY A 70 -5.31 -10.37 15.08
CA GLY A 70 -6.21 -11.51 15.24
C GLY A 70 -7.53 -11.37 14.46
N ALA A 71 -7.96 -10.13 14.22
CA ALA A 71 -9.12 -9.78 13.39
C ALA A 71 -8.78 -9.58 11.90
N GLU A 72 -7.59 -10.00 11.45
CA GLU A 72 -7.07 -9.84 10.09
C GLU A 72 -6.90 -8.37 9.64
N ASP A 73 -6.89 -7.42 10.58
CA ASP A 73 -6.51 -6.05 10.29
C ASP A 73 -5.00 -5.96 10.12
N ASN A 74 -4.56 -5.64 8.90
CA ASN A 74 -3.15 -5.53 8.51
C ASN A 74 -2.70 -4.08 8.29
N THR A 75 -3.46 -3.10 8.79
CA THR A 75 -3.09 -1.68 8.75
C THR A 75 -1.69 -1.49 9.37
N PRO A 76 -0.76 -0.78 8.70
CA PRO A 76 0.58 -0.55 9.20
C PRO A 76 0.59 0.08 10.60
N ALA A 77 1.48 -0.38 11.47
CA ALA A 77 1.58 0.13 12.83
C ALA A 77 3.00 0.57 13.21
N ILE A 78 3.10 1.71 13.87
CA ILE A 78 4.32 2.20 14.53
C ILE A 78 4.08 2.28 16.03
N PHE A 79 4.95 1.65 16.82
CA PHE A 79 4.97 1.90 18.27
C PHE A 79 5.76 3.16 18.60
N LEU A 80 5.15 4.07 19.36
CA LEU A 80 5.79 5.24 19.96
C LEU A 80 6.10 4.90 21.42
N THR A 81 7.36 4.64 21.78
CA THR A 81 7.65 4.06 23.11
C THR A 81 8.79 4.73 23.83
N SER A 82 8.70 4.87 25.15
CA SER A 82 9.85 5.26 26.01
C SER A 82 10.77 4.07 26.34
N HIS A 83 10.34 2.84 26.03
CA HIS A 83 11.08 1.62 26.36
C HIS A 83 12.22 1.36 25.38
N LYS A 84 13.42 1.12 25.92
CA LYS A 84 14.61 0.67 25.16
C LYS A 84 14.95 -0.79 25.42
N GLU A 85 14.17 -1.47 26.24
CA GLU A 85 14.45 -2.83 26.67
C GLU A 85 14.20 -3.83 25.55
N LYS A 86 15.16 -4.73 25.34
CA LYS A 86 15.15 -5.71 24.25
C LYS A 86 13.94 -6.64 24.29
N GLU A 87 13.43 -6.94 25.48
CA GLU A 87 12.28 -7.82 25.70
C GLU A 87 10.96 -7.16 25.28
N MET A 88 10.77 -5.87 25.57
CA MET A 88 9.64 -5.07 25.09
C MET A 88 9.63 -4.99 23.56
N LEU A 89 10.80 -4.76 22.94
CA LEU A 89 10.93 -4.73 21.49
C LEU A 89 10.60 -6.10 20.86
N GLN A 90 11.08 -7.19 21.45
CA GLN A 90 10.74 -8.54 20.98
C GLN A 90 9.24 -8.81 21.03
N ARG A 91 8.56 -8.44 22.13
CA ARG A 91 7.12 -8.58 22.26
C ARG A 91 6.36 -7.75 21.21
N GLY A 92 6.77 -6.52 20.98
CA GLY A 92 6.16 -5.65 19.96
C GLY A 92 6.34 -6.17 18.52
N PHE A 93 7.47 -6.80 18.20
CA PHE A 93 7.64 -7.44 16.89
C PHE A 93 6.75 -8.67 16.73
N VAL A 94 6.61 -9.48 17.79
CA VAL A 94 5.75 -10.68 17.76
C VAL A 94 4.27 -10.32 17.62
N SER A 95 3.84 -9.14 18.10
CA SER A 95 2.46 -8.66 17.94
C SER A 95 2.15 -8.16 16.52
N GLY A 96 3.10 -8.21 15.58
CA GLY A 96 2.86 -7.82 14.19
C GLY A 96 3.04 -6.31 13.91
N CYS A 97 3.87 -5.64 14.72
CA CYS A 97 4.26 -4.24 14.49
C CYS A 97 5.27 -4.13 13.34
N ASP A 98 5.16 -3.05 12.56
CA ASP A 98 5.97 -2.82 11.36
C ASP A 98 7.18 -1.93 11.61
N ASP A 99 7.12 -1.03 12.61
CA ASP A 99 8.24 -0.17 13.03
C ASP A 99 8.09 0.33 14.48
N PHE A 100 9.17 0.84 15.06
CA PHE A 100 9.15 1.45 16.38
C PHE A 100 9.95 2.76 16.39
N LEU A 101 9.48 3.71 17.20
CA LEU A 101 10.12 5.00 17.39
C LEU A 101 10.22 5.29 18.89
N THR A 102 11.44 5.50 19.37
CA THR A 102 11.68 5.71 20.80
C THR A 102 11.53 7.18 21.18
N LYS A 103 10.74 7.48 22.21
CA LYS A 103 10.59 8.83 22.77
C LYS A 103 11.86 9.25 23.55
N PRO A 104 12.32 10.52 23.45
CA PRO A 104 11.88 11.54 22.49
C PRO A 104 12.44 11.27 21.09
N PHE A 105 11.66 11.61 20.06
CA PHE A 105 12.02 11.44 18.66
C PHE A 105 11.91 12.75 17.87
N ASP A 106 12.52 12.79 16.69
CA ASP A 106 12.42 13.91 15.76
C ASP A 106 11.13 13.79 14.92
N ASN A 107 10.39 14.90 14.75
CA ASN A 107 9.17 14.94 13.95
C ASN A 107 9.42 14.49 12.50
N THR A 108 10.57 14.88 11.92
CA THR A 108 10.99 14.47 10.58
C THR A 108 11.18 12.96 10.51
N GLU A 109 11.73 12.35 11.57
CA GLU A 109 11.93 10.90 11.62
C GLU A 109 10.59 10.16 11.62
N LEU A 110 9.62 10.62 12.43
CA LEU A 110 8.27 10.06 12.43
C LEU A 110 7.64 10.11 11.02
N LEU A 111 7.64 11.29 10.40
CA LEU A 111 7.05 11.50 9.07
C LEU A 111 7.70 10.62 8.00
N LEU A 112 9.04 10.51 8.00
CA LEU A 112 9.77 9.65 7.05
C LEU A 112 9.43 8.16 7.24
N ARG A 113 9.32 7.69 8.49
CA ARG A 113 8.94 6.30 8.79
C ARG A 113 7.52 5.99 8.38
N MET A 114 6.60 6.90 8.67
CA MET A 114 5.21 6.80 8.21
C MET A 114 5.15 6.72 6.68
N GLN A 115 5.83 7.62 5.97
CA GLN A 115 5.87 7.59 4.50
C GLN A 115 6.44 6.27 3.96
N ALA A 116 7.53 5.76 4.54
CA ALA A 116 8.13 4.50 4.14
C ALA A 116 7.20 3.29 4.36
N LEU A 117 6.50 3.26 5.50
CA LEU A 117 5.51 2.22 5.81
C LEU A 117 4.30 2.27 4.89
N MET A 118 3.75 3.46 4.66
CA MET A 118 2.62 3.66 3.76
C MET A 118 2.96 3.26 2.33
N LYS A 119 4.18 3.56 1.86
CA LYS A 119 4.64 3.13 0.53
C LYS A 119 4.74 1.60 0.44
N ARG A 120 5.22 0.93 1.49
CA ARG A 120 5.34 -0.54 1.57
C ARG A 120 3.98 -1.23 1.70
N SER A 121 3.03 -0.63 2.42
CA SER A 121 1.66 -1.12 2.52
C SER A 121 0.94 -1.01 1.18
N LYS A 122 1.08 0.14 0.50
CA LYS A 122 0.57 0.34 -0.86
C LYS A 122 1.23 -0.59 -1.89
N ALA A 123 2.50 -0.94 -1.69
CA ALA A 123 3.18 -1.97 -2.49
C ALA A 123 2.66 -3.40 -2.17
N LYS A 124 2.10 -3.65 -0.98
CA LYS A 124 1.37 -4.90 -0.67
C LYS A 124 -0.07 -4.89 -1.21
N GLU A 125 -0.69 -3.72 -1.37
CA GLU A 125 -1.96 -3.54 -2.10
C GLU A 125 -1.79 -3.55 -3.63
N ALA A 126 -0.54 -3.50 -4.10
CA ALA A 126 -0.26 -3.79 -5.49
C ALA A 126 -0.62 -5.25 -5.77
N GLU A 127 -1.51 -5.49 -6.72
CA GLU A 127 -1.70 -6.83 -7.27
C GLU A 127 -0.40 -7.24 -7.93
N CYS A 128 0.42 -7.97 -7.17
CA CYS A 128 1.69 -8.46 -7.66
C CYS A 128 1.47 -9.79 -8.38
N VAL A 129 1.97 -9.87 -9.60
CA VAL A 129 1.94 -11.06 -10.45
C VAL A 129 3.38 -11.36 -10.84
N GLY A 130 3.97 -12.37 -10.21
CA GLY A 130 5.40 -12.66 -10.36
C GLY A 130 6.25 -11.46 -9.92
N GLN A 131 7.01 -10.88 -10.85
CA GLN A 131 7.91 -9.74 -10.60
C GLN A 131 7.26 -8.38 -10.86
N LEU A 132 6.01 -8.36 -11.33
CA LEU A 132 5.26 -7.12 -11.58
C LEU A 132 4.39 -6.77 -10.39
N CYS A 133 4.37 -5.50 -10.01
CA CYS A 133 3.48 -4.95 -8.99
C CYS A 133 2.82 -3.67 -9.50
N HIS A 134 1.49 -3.63 -9.51
CA HIS A 134 0.71 -2.49 -9.97
C HIS A 134 0.27 -1.57 -8.83
N ASP A 135 0.82 -0.36 -8.76
CA ASP A 135 0.33 0.69 -7.87
C ASP A 135 -0.82 1.44 -8.55
N LYS A 136 -2.05 1.08 -8.17
CA LYS A 136 -3.29 1.66 -8.69
C LYS A 136 -3.44 3.14 -8.33
N VAL A 137 -2.87 3.58 -7.20
CA VAL A 137 -3.01 4.96 -6.68
C VAL A 137 -2.15 5.92 -7.48
N HIS A 138 -0.87 5.60 -7.64
CA HIS A 138 0.09 6.45 -8.37
C HIS A 138 0.13 6.17 -9.87
N LYS A 139 -0.66 5.20 -10.33
CA LYS A 139 -0.72 4.74 -11.72
C LYS A 139 0.65 4.39 -12.29
N CYS A 140 1.43 3.64 -11.53
CA CYS A 140 2.72 3.12 -11.96
C CYS A 140 2.80 1.61 -11.79
N ILE A 141 3.72 0.99 -12.52
CA ILE A 141 3.98 -0.44 -12.45
C ILE A 141 5.45 -0.62 -12.13
N TYR A 142 5.72 -1.44 -11.13
CA TYR A 142 7.05 -1.84 -10.73
C TYR A 142 7.38 -3.19 -11.34
N TYR A 143 8.62 -3.37 -11.80
CA TYR A 143 9.18 -4.64 -12.21
C TYR A 143 10.51 -4.84 -11.49
N ASN A 144 10.60 -5.88 -10.64
CA ASN A 144 11.75 -6.09 -9.75
C ASN A 144 12.08 -4.85 -8.90
N GLU A 145 11.06 -4.24 -8.28
CA GLU A 145 11.16 -3.03 -7.44
C GLU A 145 11.55 -1.73 -8.16
N GLU A 146 11.83 -1.77 -9.47
CA GLU A 146 12.08 -0.58 -10.29
C GLU A 146 10.83 -0.13 -11.04
N VAL A 147 10.62 1.19 -11.14
CA VAL A 147 9.47 1.76 -11.88
C VAL A 147 9.67 1.57 -13.38
N LEU A 148 8.68 1.01 -14.06
CA LEU A 148 8.66 0.93 -15.52
C LEU A 148 8.28 2.29 -16.14
N GLU A 149 9.12 2.78 -17.06
CA GLU A 149 8.77 3.90 -17.92
C GLU A 149 7.85 3.45 -19.05
N LEU A 150 6.56 3.75 -18.91
CA LEU A 150 5.50 3.35 -19.84
C LEU A 150 4.79 4.59 -20.40
N SER A 151 4.51 4.58 -21.69
CA SER A 151 3.50 5.46 -22.27
C SER A 151 2.10 5.07 -21.76
N LYS A 152 1.13 5.99 -21.91
CA LYS A 152 -0.26 5.76 -21.48
C LYS A 152 -0.84 4.43 -22.00
N LYS A 153 -0.65 4.14 -23.30
CA LYS A 153 -1.15 2.91 -23.93
C LYS A 153 -0.41 1.66 -23.46
N GLU A 154 0.89 1.74 -23.22
CA GLU A 154 1.65 0.60 -22.66
C GLU A 154 1.22 0.29 -21.24
N TYR A 155 0.97 1.33 -20.43
CA TYR A 155 0.43 1.19 -19.08
C TYR A 155 -0.96 0.53 -19.10
N GLU A 156 -1.90 1.08 -19.88
CA GLU A 156 -3.27 0.54 -20.01
C GLU A 156 -3.25 -0.94 -20.45
N LEU A 157 -2.44 -1.27 -21.46
CA LEU A 157 -2.28 -2.65 -21.92
C LEU A 157 -1.70 -3.57 -20.84
N LEU A 158 -0.67 -3.12 -20.12
CA LEU A 158 -0.02 -3.93 -19.11
C LEU A 158 -0.94 -4.15 -17.90
N VAL A 159 -1.69 -3.13 -17.47
CA VAL A 159 -2.72 -3.27 -16.43
C VAL A 159 -3.79 -4.28 -16.85
N LEU A 160 -4.30 -4.18 -18.09
CA LEU A 160 -5.29 -5.12 -18.59
C LEU A 160 -4.77 -6.57 -18.58
N LEU A 161 -3.52 -6.78 -19.03
CA LEU A 161 -2.89 -8.10 -19.00
C LEU A 161 -2.64 -8.62 -17.58
N LEU A 162 -2.29 -7.74 -16.63
CA LEU A 162 -2.09 -8.08 -15.21
C LEU A 162 -3.40 -8.51 -14.54
N ASN A 163 -4.49 -7.77 -14.76
CA ASN A 163 -5.82 -8.07 -14.23
C ASN A 163 -6.36 -9.43 -14.73
N HIS A 164 -5.85 -9.89 -15.87
CA HIS A 164 -6.17 -11.20 -16.47
C HIS A 164 -4.97 -12.16 -16.48
N SER A 165 -4.08 -12.04 -15.48
CA SER A 165 -2.90 -12.90 -15.38
C SER A 165 -3.26 -14.38 -15.52
N ASN A 166 -2.43 -15.11 -16.26
CA ASN A 166 -2.61 -16.53 -16.57
C ASN A 166 -3.91 -16.88 -17.34
N SER A 167 -4.61 -15.88 -17.88
CA SER A 167 -5.75 -16.04 -18.81
C SER A 167 -5.54 -15.24 -20.11
N PRO A 168 -6.05 -15.73 -21.26
CA PRO A 168 -5.97 -14.96 -22.51
C PRO A 168 -6.94 -13.77 -22.49
N VAL A 169 -6.42 -12.59 -22.80
CA VAL A 169 -7.19 -11.37 -23.06
C VAL A 169 -7.55 -11.31 -24.55
N PRO A 170 -8.86 -11.29 -24.91
CA PRO A 170 -9.29 -11.19 -26.30
C PRO A 170 -8.85 -9.87 -26.94
N LYS A 171 -8.52 -9.89 -28.24
CA LYS A 171 -8.12 -8.66 -28.95
C LYS A 171 -9.19 -7.57 -28.91
N GLU A 172 -10.45 -7.95 -28.98
CA GLU A 172 -11.60 -7.02 -28.91
C GLU A 172 -11.57 -6.23 -27.59
N LEU A 173 -11.34 -6.91 -26.47
CA LEU A 173 -11.20 -6.26 -25.16
C LEU A 173 -9.97 -5.34 -25.10
N ILE A 174 -8.85 -5.77 -25.69
CA ILE A 174 -7.65 -4.94 -25.83
C ILE A 174 -7.98 -3.67 -26.63
N TYR A 175 -8.76 -3.79 -27.70
CA TYR A 175 -9.16 -2.63 -28.49
C TYR A 175 -10.01 -1.64 -27.70
N ASP A 176 -11.05 -2.14 -27.03
CA ASP A 176 -12.00 -1.33 -26.27
C ASP A 176 -11.31 -0.56 -25.14
N GLU A 177 -10.29 -1.15 -24.52
CA GLU A 177 -9.51 -0.51 -23.46
C GLU A 177 -8.55 0.57 -23.99
N LEU A 178 -7.81 0.27 -25.06
CA LEU A 178 -6.74 1.16 -25.58
C LEU A 178 -7.23 2.27 -26.52
N TRP A 179 -8.40 2.09 -27.12
CA TRP A 179 -8.98 3.03 -28.07
C TRP A 179 -10.46 3.22 -27.75
N THR A 180 -10.79 4.31 -27.07
CA THR A 180 -12.19 4.77 -26.94
C THR A 180 -12.82 5.01 -28.30
N SER A 181 -14.13 4.83 -28.41
CA SER A 181 -14.92 4.82 -29.65
C SER A 181 -14.83 6.09 -30.53
N SER A 182 -14.18 7.15 -30.06
CA SER A 182 -13.91 8.41 -30.78
C SER A 182 -12.55 8.45 -31.47
N GLU A 183 -11.61 7.55 -31.15
CA GLU A 183 -10.33 7.40 -31.86
C GLU A 183 -10.52 6.35 -32.95
N GLY A 184 -10.37 6.72 -34.22
CA GLY A 184 -10.48 5.79 -35.34
C GLY A 184 -9.52 4.62 -35.23
N GLY A 185 -10.05 3.49 -34.76
CA GLY A 185 -9.59 2.11 -34.93
C GLY A 185 -8.13 1.81 -34.60
N GLY A 186 -7.87 1.26 -33.42
CA GLY A 186 -6.66 0.46 -33.22
C GLY A 186 -6.53 -0.62 -34.30
N SER A 187 -5.30 -1.00 -34.63
CA SER A 187 -5.02 -2.09 -35.56
C SER A 187 -4.24 -3.21 -34.90
N ASP A 188 -4.29 -4.41 -35.50
CA ASP A 188 -3.54 -5.58 -35.03
C ASP A 188 -2.03 -5.29 -35.04
N GLY A 189 -1.59 -4.44 -35.97
CA GLY A 189 -0.23 -3.92 -36.03
C GLY A 189 0.11 -3.04 -34.82
N ALA A 190 -0.79 -2.15 -34.41
CA ALA A 190 -0.57 -1.27 -33.27
C ALA A 190 -0.49 -2.06 -31.94
N ILE A 191 -1.41 -3.03 -31.73
CA ILE A 191 -1.33 -3.92 -30.55
C ILE A 191 0.02 -4.66 -30.54
N ARG A 192 0.47 -5.20 -31.69
CA ARG A 192 1.76 -5.89 -31.78
C ARG A 192 2.94 -5.00 -31.42
N VAL A 193 2.91 -3.71 -31.76
CA VAL A 193 3.98 -2.76 -31.37
C VAL A 193 4.06 -2.66 -29.85
N TYR A 194 2.94 -2.44 -29.16
CA TYR A 194 2.92 -2.35 -27.70
C TYR A 194 3.30 -3.68 -27.03
N ILE A 195 2.79 -4.81 -27.52
CA ILE A 195 3.16 -6.13 -26.99
C ILE A 195 4.66 -6.38 -27.12
N ASN A 196 5.26 -6.08 -28.27
CA ASN A 196 6.69 -6.26 -28.47
C ASN A 196 7.51 -5.36 -27.55
N ARG A 197 7.03 -4.14 -27.29
CA ARG A 197 7.67 -3.22 -26.37
C ARG A 197 7.59 -3.71 -24.93
N LEU A 198 6.43 -4.18 -24.48
CA LEU A 198 6.26 -4.80 -23.15
C LEU A 198 7.16 -6.03 -22.97
N LYS A 199 7.29 -6.89 -23.99
CA LYS A 199 8.23 -8.03 -23.94
C LYS A 199 9.69 -7.63 -23.73
N GLN A 200 10.11 -6.48 -24.26
CA GLN A 200 11.48 -5.99 -24.04
C GLN A 200 11.67 -5.48 -22.61
N LEU A 201 10.63 -4.89 -22.02
CA LEU A 201 10.66 -4.38 -20.65
C LEU A 201 10.57 -5.49 -19.60
N LEU A 202 10.05 -6.66 -19.98
CA LEU A 202 9.75 -7.77 -19.08
C LEU A 202 10.53 -9.05 -19.45
N PRO A 203 11.87 -9.06 -19.36
CA PRO A 203 12.70 -10.14 -19.89
C PRO A 203 12.50 -11.51 -19.23
N THR A 204 12.01 -11.56 -17.99
CA THR A 204 11.79 -12.83 -17.25
C THR A 204 10.35 -13.32 -17.33
N MET A 205 9.41 -12.48 -17.79
CA MET A 205 8.00 -12.83 -17.92
C MET A 205 7.66 -13.09 -19.39
N SER A 206 6.62 -13.89 -19.64
CA SER A 206 6.21 -14.22 -21.00
C SER A 206 4.86 -13.60 -21.34
N ILE A 207 4.82 -12.87 -22.46
CA ILE A 207 3.55 -12.46 -23.09
C ILE A 207 3.33 -13.36 -24.31
N GLU A 208 2.42 -14.32 -24.20
CA GLU A 208 2.14 -15.29 -25.24
C GLU A 208 1.06 -14.79 -26.19
N ASN A 209 1.21 -15.08 -27.48
CA ASN A 209 0.14 -14.90 -28.45
C ASN A 209 -0.69 -16.17 -28.49
N ILE A 210 -1.95 -16.08 -28.09
CA ILE A 210 -2.90 -17.17 -28.20
C ILE A 210 -3.64 -17.01 -29.52
N ARG A 211 -3.25 -17.85 -30.49
CA ARG A 211 -3.71 -17.75 -31.89
C ARG A 211 -5.23 -17.72 -31.97
N GLY A 212 -5.76 -16.69 -32.63
CA GLY A 212 -7.20 -16.50 -32.83
C GLY A 212 -7.94 -15.91 -31.64
N ILE A 213 -7.28 -15.69 -30.50
CA ILE A 213 -7.92 -15.15 -29.28
C ILE A 213 -7.30 -13.79 -28.93
N GLY A 214 -5.99 -13.74 -28.67
CA GLY A 214 -5.34 -12.51 -28.23
C GLY A 214 -4.02 -12.77 -27.52
N TYR A 215 -3.82 -12.16 -26.36
CA TYR A 215 -2.55 -12.19 -25.64
C TYR A 215 -2.73 -12.61 -24.19
N LYS A 216 -1.74 -13.31 -23.65
CA LYS A 216 -1.75 -13.83 -22.28
C LYS A 216 -0.44 -13.46 -21.60
N LEU A 217 -0.52 -12.82 -20.43
CA LEU A 217 0.63 -12.70 -19.54
C LEU A 217 0.77 -13.99 -18.74
N VAL A 218 1.97 -14.56 -18.76
CA VAL A 218 2.36 -15.75 -18.00
C VAL A 218 3.42 -15.33 -17.00
N SER A 219 3.12 -15.61 -15.74
CA SER A 219 3.97 -15.34 -14.57
C SER A 219 4.68 -16.58 -14.08
#